data_AF-A0A1L7GP60-F1
#
_entry.id   AF-A0A1L7GP60-F1
#
_cell.length_a   1.000
_cell.length_b   1.000
_cell.length_c   1.000
_cell.angle_alpha   90.00
_cell.angle_beta   90.00
_cell.angle_gamma   90.00
#
_symmetry.space_group_name_H-M   'P 1'
#
loop_
_entity.id
_entity.type
_entity.pdbx_description
1 polymer ?
#
loop_
_entity_poly.entity_id
_entity_poly.type
_entity_poly.pdbx_seq_one_letter_code
_entity_poly.pdbx_strand_id
1 'polypeptide(L)'
;MVHVRKIVGQVHYRICTDCGQGLITGIDIDGSFLSSGLGNRALSHLRARHPGMSWRSTLSLRTTRDLLRCMHIPAASADVPCVHGLTAAG
;
A
#
# COMPACT_ATOMS: atom_id res chain seq x y z
N MET A 1 -29.42 -1.80 16.85
CA MET A 1 -28.81 -1.52 15.52
C MET A 1 -27.43 -2.16 15.50
N VAL A 2 -27.23 -3.23 14.73
CA VAL A 2 -25.90 -3.86 14.61
C VAL A 2 -25.17 -3.21 13.44
N HIS A 3 -24.05 -2.53 13.70
CA HIS A 3 -23.20 -2.02 12.64
C HIS A 3 -22.49 -3.21 11.99
N VAL A 4 -22.96 -3.64 10.81
CA VAL A 4 -22.23 -4.63 10.03
C VAL A 4 -20.95 -3.96 9.52
N ARG A 5 -19.80 -4.56 9.85
CA ARG A 5 -18.51 -4.09 9.38
C ARG A 5 -18.32 -4.64 7.97
N LYS A 6 -18.46 -3.79 6.95
CA LYS A 6 -18.18 -4.19 5.57
C LYS A 6 -16.73 -3.84 5.22
N ILE A 7 -15.99 -4.81 4.67
CA ILE A 7 -14.72 -4.53 4.01
C ILE A 7 -15.04 -3.83 2.69
N VAL A 8 -14.52 -2.62 2.53
CA VAL A 8 -14.76 -1.72 1.38
C VAL A 8 -13.52 -1.57 0.47
N GLY A 9 -12.42 -2.22 0.84
CA GLY A 9 -11.19 -2.28 0.08
C GLY A 9 -10.06 -2.96 0.85
N GLN A 10 -8.97 -3.29 0.16
CA GLN A 10 -7.78 -3.96 0.64
C GLN A 10 -6.52 -3.34 0.03
N VAL A 11 -5.45 -3.29 0.82
CA VAL A 11 -4.11 -2.90 0.35
C VAL A 11 -3.23 -4.13 0.45
N HIS A 12 -2.67 -4.55 -0.68
CA HIS A 12 -1.71 -5.64 -0.75
C HIS A 12 -0.31 -5.04 -0.67
N TYR A 13 0.45 -5.50 0.31
CA TYR A 13 1.79 -5.02 0.52
C TYR A 13 2.68 -6.10 1.14
N ARG A 14 3.98 -5.94 0.93
CA ARG A 14 5.04 -6.71 1.56
C ARG A 14 5.92 -5.75 2.34
N ILE A 15 6.42 -6.18 3.50
CA ILE A 15 7.38 -5.42 4.29
C ILE A 15 8.60 -6.28 4.57
N CYS A 16 9.75 -5.63 4.63
CA CYS A 16 10.97 -6.18 5.17
C CYS A 16 11.35 -5.31 6.37
N THR A 17 11.17 -5.84 7.57
CA THR A 17 11.54 -5.14 8.81
C THR A 17 13.04 -5.00 8.97
N ASP A 18 13.82 -5.93 8.41
CA ASP A 18 15.29 -5.91 8.43
C ASP A 18 15.85 -4.73 7.62
N CYS A 19 15.33 -4.53 6.40
CA CYS A 19 15.74 -3.41 5.54
C CYS A 19 14.95 -2.11 5.81
N GLY A 20 13.90 -2.15 6.62
CA GLY A 20 12.98 -1.02 6.81
C GLY A 20 12.26 -0.61 5.51
N GLN A 21 11.94 -1.56 4.64
CA GLN A 21 11.34 -1.31 3.32
C GLN A 21 9.94 -1.90 3.21
N GLY A 22 9.04 -1.19 2.55
CA GLY A 22 7.69 -1.65 2.23
C GLY A 22 7.41 -1.55 0.74
N LEU A 23 6.82 -2.60 0.16
CA LEU A 23 6.39 -2.63 -1.24
C LEU A 23 4.89 -2.80 -1.32
N ILE A 24 4.20 -1.84 -1.91
CA ILE A 24 2.78 -1.94 -2.23
C ILE A 24 2.66 -2.63 -3.59
N THR A 25 2.01 -3.79 -3.59
CA THR A 25 1.82 -4.63 -4.78
C THR A 25 0.42 -4.52 -5.36
N GLY A 26 -0.54 -3.98 -4.61
CA GLY A 26 -1.93 -3.83 -5.04
C GLY A 26 -2.73 -2.94 -4.11
N ILE A 27 -3.69 -2.21 -4.67
CA ILE A 27 -4.72 -1.50 -3.91
C ILE A 27 -6.03 -1.82 -4.60
N ASP A 28 -6.88 -2.60 -3.95
CA ASP A 28 -8.22 -2.95 -4.42
C ASP A 28 -9.23 -2.19 -3.58
N ILE A 29 -9.90 -1.19 -4.15
CA ILE A 29 -10.92 -0.42 -3.44
C ILE A 29 -12.13 -0.38 -4.35
N ASP A 30 -13.29 -0.68 -3.77
CA ASP A 30 -14.54 -0.62 -4.50
C ASP A 30 -14.73 0.79 -5.08
N GLY A 31 -15.02 0.85 -6.38
CA GLY A 31 -15.04 2.09 -7.16
C GLY A 31 -15.95 3.16 -6.57
N SER A 32 -17.02 2.74 -5.89
CA SER A 32 -17.99 3.60 -5.20
C SER A 32 -17.35 4.41 -4.07
N PHE A 33 -16.23 3.94 -3.53
CA PHE A 33 -15.52 4.54 -2.41
C PHE A 33 -14.18 5.18 -2.80
N LEU A 34 -13.76 5.10 -4.07
CA LEU A 34 -12.55 5.77 -4.55
C LEU A 34 -12.63 7.29 -4.34
N SER A 35 -13.77 7.90 -4.65
CA SER A 35 -14.02 9.33 -4.44
C SER A 35 -14.24 9.71 -2.97
N SER A 36 -14.43 8.74 -2.08
CA SER A 36 -14.63 8.98 -0.63
C SER A 36 -13.32 9.25 0.11
N GLY A 37 -12.16 9.10 -0.55
CA GLY A 37 -10.85 9.28 0.07
C GLY A 37 -10.43 8.11 0.96
N LEU A 38 -11.12 6.97 0.90
CA LEU A 38 -10.77 5.77 1.66
C LEU A 38 -9.37 5.25 1.32
N GLY A 39 -8.93 5.37 0.06
CA GLY A 39 -7.57 5.01 -0.32
C GLY A 39 -6.52 5.83 0.45
N ASN A 40 -6.72 7.15 0.56
CA ASN A 40 -5.82 8.01 1.32
C ASN A 40 -5.85 7.67 2.82
N ARG A 41 -7.03 7.36 3.37
CA ARG A 41 -7.17 6.96 4.77
C ARG A 41 -6.49 5.60 5.04
N ALA A 42 -6.66 4.63 4.16
CA ALA A 42 -6.03 3.31 4.26
C ALA A 42 -4.49 3.42 4.22
N LEU A 43 -3.97 4.25 3.32
CA LEU A 43 -2.52 4.50 3.22
C LEU A 43 -1.96 5.30 4.40
N SER A 44 -2.68 6.30 4.88
CA SER A 44 -2.30 7.04 6.10
C SER A 44 -2.25 6.09 7.31
N HIS A 45 -3.22 5.18 7.39
CA HIS A 45 -3.24 4.15 8.43
C HIS A 45 -2.08 3.17 8.29
N LEU A 46 -1.77 2.72 7.07
CA LEU A 46 -0.62 1.86 6.79
C LEU A 46 0.69 2.50 7.26
N ARG A 47 0.89 3.80 6.98
CA ARG A 47 2.05 4.56 7.41
C ARG A 47 2.12 4.73 8.94
N ALA A 48 0.99 5.01 9.58
CA ALA A 48 0.92 5.11 11.04
C ALA A 48 1.24 3.78 11.72
N ARG A 49 0.86 2.65 11.11
CA ARG A 49 1.18 1.30 11.61
C ARG A 49 2.65 0.94 11.46
N HIS A 50 3.32 1.52 10.47
CA HIS A 50 4.69 1.21 10.11
C HIS A 50 5.54 2.50 9.99
N PRO A 51 5.76 3.20 11.11
CA PRO A 51 6.60 4.40 11.10
C PRO A 51 8.04 4.03 10.73
N GLY A 52 8.68 4.85 9.90
CA GLY A 52 10.08 4.65 9.50
C GLY A 52 10.30 3.69 8.33
N MET A 53 9.25 3.12 7.73
CA MET A 53 9.40 2.31 6.52
C MET A 53 9.51 3.17 5.26
N SER A 54 10.48 2.83 4.42
CA SER A 54 10.61 3.37 3.07
C SER A 54 9.67 2.62 2.13
N TRP A 55 8.58 3.28 1.74
CA TRP A 55 7.55 2.67 0.89
C TRP A 55 7.84 2.86 -0.60
N ARG A 56 7.65 1.80 -1.37
CA ARG A 56 7.73 1.74 -2.84
C ARG A 56 6.45 1.11 -3.39
N SER A 57 6.14 1.36 -4.65
CA SER A 57 4.97 0.78 -5.31
C SER A 57 5.29 0.38 -6.73
N THR A 58 4.78 -0.77 -7.16
CA THR A 58 4.84 -1.25 -8.55
C THR A 58 3.63 -0.79 -9.37
N LEU A 59 2.67 -0.09 -8.75
CA LEU A 59 1.42 0.33 -9.38
C LEU A 59 1.63 1.61 -10.20
N SER A 60 1.26 1.56 -11.49
CA SER A 60 1.38 2.68 -12.44
C SER A 60 0.05 3.38 -12.77
N LEU A 61 -1.07 2.89 -12.23
CA LEU A 61 -2.41 3.40 -12.51
C LEU A 61 -2.57 4.86 -12.03
N ARG A 62 -3.34 5.65 -12.78
CA ARG A 62 -3.55 7.08 -12.48
C ARG A 62 -4.18 7.28 -11.10
N THR A 63 -5.17 6.47 -10.73
CA THR A 63 -5.85 6.54 -9.43
C THR A 63 -4.92 6.23 -8.26
N THR A 64 -4.03 5.24 -8.41
CA THR A 64 -3.03 4.94 -7.37
C THR A 64 -1.91 5.96 -7.35
N ARG A 65 -1.62 6.67 -8.45
CA ARG A 65 -0.60 7.72 -8.47
C ARG A 65 -0.88 8.85 -7.47
N ASP A 66 -2.13 9.32 -7.38
CA ASP A 66 -2.51 10.34 -6.40
C ASP A 66 -2.35 9.83 -4.96
N LEU A 67 -2.75 8.58 -4.72
CA LEU A 67 -2.57 7.90 -3.44
C LEU A 67 -1.08 7.76 -3.05
N LEU A 68 -0.24 7.37 -4.00
CA LEU A 68 1.22 7.25 -3.82
C LEU A 68 1.87 8.61 -3.60
N ARG A 69 1.41 9.65 -4.30
CA ARG A 69 1.87 11.03 -4.12
C ARG A 69 1.55 11.53 -2.72
N CYS A 70 0.37 11.25 -2.19
CA CYS A 70 0.03 11.56 -0.80
C CYS A 70 0.95 10.87 0.21
N MET A 71 1.48 9.69 -0.12
CA MET A 71 2.46 8.99 0.71
C MET A 71 3.92 9.42 0.47
N HIS A 72 4.20 10.27 -0.52
CA HIS A 72 5.55 10.57 -0.99
C HIS A 72 6.32 9.30 -1.41
N ILE A 73 5.60 8.32 -1.99
CA ILE A 73 6.21 7.09 -2.50
C ILE A 73 6.83 7.39 -3.87
N PRO A 74 8.15 7.24 -4.04
CA PRO A 74 8.74 7.29 -5.37
C PRO A 74 8.22 6.10 -6.21
N ALA A 75 7.89 6.38 -7.47
CA ALA A 75 7.57 5.32 -8.42
C ALA A 75 8.77 4.36 -8.50
N ALA A 76 8.55 3.07 -8.28
CA ALA A 76 9.63 2.11 -8.30
C ALA A 76 10.07 1.88 -9.76
N SER A 77 11.22 2.43 -10.14
CA SER A 77 11.97 1.98 -11.31
C SER A 77 12.62 0.63 -10.98
N ALA A 78 12.01 -0.44 -11.48
CA ALA A 78 12.37 -1.84 -11.27
C ALA A 78 12.29 -2.32 -9.80
N ASP A 79 11.45 -3.34 -9.60
CA ASP A 79 11.41 -4.17 -8.42
C ASP A 79 12.77 -4.84 -8.23
N VAL A 80 13.65 -4.25 -7.42
CA VAL A 80 14.77 -5.00 -6.86
C VAL A 80 14.28 -5.49 -5.51
N PRO A 81 13.73 -6.72 -5.42
CA PRO A 81 13.33 -7.27 -4.15
C PRO A 81 14.58 -7.33 -3.28
N CYS A 82 14.50 -6.79 -2.06
CA CYS A 82 15.55 -7.00 -1.08
C CYS A 82 15.76 -8.52 -0.90
N VAL A 83 16.98 -8.95 -0.62
CA VAL A 83 17.32 -10.38 -0.45
C VAL A 83 16.47 -11.07 0.63
N HIS A 84 15.92 -10.29 1.56
CA HIS A 84 15.00 -10.73 2.61
C HIS A 84 13.54 -10.83 2.14
N GLY A 85 13.16 -10.13 1.08
CA GLY A 85 11.81 -10.11 0.50
C GLY A 85 11.54 -11.24 -0.49
N LEU A 86 12.58 -12.00 -0.89
CA LEU A 86 12.45 -13.15 -1.77
C LEU A 86 11.99 -14.43 -1.04
N THR A 87 12.01 -14.44 0.29
CA THR A 87 11.52 -15.56 1.11
C THR A 87 10.02 -15.44 1.33
N ALA A 88 9.23 -15.84 0.33
CA ALA A 88 7.82 -16.17 0.49
C ALA A 88 7.35 -17.11 -0.63
N ALA A 89 7.98 -18.28 -0.74
CA ALA A 89 7.43 -19.48 -1.37
C ALA A 89 8.29 -20.68 -0.95
N GLY A 90 7.84 -21.41 0.07
CA GLY A 90 8.32 -22.73 0.45
C GLY A 90 7.11 -23.59 0.80
#